data_AF-A0A523LT39-F1
#
_entry.id   AF-A0A523LT39-F1
#
_cell.length_a   1.000
_cell.length_b   1.000
_cell.length_c   1.000
_cell.angle_alpha   90.00
_cell.angle_beta   90.00
_cell.angle_gamma   90.00
#
_symmetry.space_group_name_H-M   'P 1'
#
loop_
_entity.id
_entity.type
_entity.pdbx_description
1 polymer ?
#
loop_
_entity_poly.entity_id
_entity_poly.type
_entity_poly.pdbx_seq_one_letter_code
_entity_poly.pdbx_strand_id
1 'polypeptide(L)'
;MVPHLDGLAHDSDRAGRAGWLAQAVSVARSSRDVAPSGNAMKLRRKSHGLLSSAAPGIALAVMFGLPVLMPNHLQLDPAAMARQEAVAAAVAGAPYKIGRWLGRDIEVPRAAVELLKPNAILSRRFQRADGGHSVSLLLVHCMDMRDMGGHYPPNCYPSSGWVSLEDPEADEAMLEFRGRPLPVAVYAFRRFDDGIRETRIRIYDFFVMPDGKVTPDIAVVRGRSDRLALSAQGVAQMQIITAYEMPAVEAVAAANEILEGMGEILDSLGIGARGEHDAP
;
A
#
# COMPACT_ATOMS: atom_id res chain seq x y z
N MET A 1 -30.12 -50.87 3.23
CA MET A 1 -29.89 -50.74 4.69
C MET A 1 -28.91 -49.58 4.86
N VAL A 2 -29.44 -48.38 5.10
CA VAL A 2 -28.70 -47.12 5.16
C VAL A 2 -28.98 -46.54 6.54
N PRO A 3 -27.97 -46.20 7.36
CA PRO A 3 -28.24 -45.55 8.63
C PRO A 3 -28.38 -44.03 8.40
N HIS A 4 -29.50 -43.57 8.92
CA HIS A 4 -29.89 -42.21 9.25
C HIS A 4 -28.87 -41.60 10.22
N LEU A 5 -28.36 -40.40 9.94
CA LEU A 5 -27.67 -39.58 10.92
C LEU A 5 -28.40 -38.24 11.04
N ASP A 6 -29.22 -38.18 12.08
CA ASP A 6 -29.77 -36.95 12.64
C ASP A 6 -28.74 -36.29 13.55
N GLY A 7 -28.69 -34.96 13.46
CA GLY A 7 -28.73 -34.08 14.62
C GLY A 7 -27.49 -34.01 15.51
N LEU A 8 -26.70 -32.95 15.35
CA LEU A 8 -26.11 -32.25 16.48
C LEU A 8 -26.24 -30.73 16.26
N ALA A 9 -27.15 -30.15 17.05
CA ALA A 9 -27.29 -28.72 17.25
C ALA A 9 -26.04 -28.20 17.96
N HIS A 10 -25.38 -27.21 17.36
CA HIS A 10 -24.32 -26.47 18.03
C HIS A 10 -24.89 -25.17 18.58
N ASP A 11 -25.06 -25.20 19.90
CA ASP A 11 -25.27 -24.07 20.79
C ASP A 11 -24.13 -23.05 20.63
N SER A 12 -24.49 -21.79 20.37
CA SER A 12 -23.57 -20.65 20.42
C SER A 12 -24.33 -19.41 20.87
N ASP A 13 -24.66 -19.40 22.15
CA ASP A 13 -25.04 -18.21 22.88
C ASP A 13 -23.83 -17.73 23.68
N ARG A 14 -23.21 -16.62 23.27
CA ARG A 14 -22.75 -15.52 24.15
C ARG A 14 -21.98 -14.40 23.44
N ALA A 15 -22.58 -13.23 23.61
CA ALA A 15 -21.98 -11.98 24.05
C ALA A 15 -21.14 -11.15 23.05
N GLY A 16 -21.57 -9.89 22.86
CA GLY A 16 -20.66 -8.84 22.40
C GLY A 16 -21.23 -7.74 21.51
N ARG A 17 -22.55 -7.47 21.47
CA ARG A 17 -23.07 -6.28 20.77
C ARG A 17 -22.80 -5.02 21.60
N ALA A 18 -21.64 -4.41 21.40
CA ALA A 18 -21.38 -3.03 21.79
C ALA A 18 -21.84 -2.11 20.65
N GLY A 19 -22.97 -1.43 20.88
CA GLY A 19 -23.50 -0.42 19.98
C GLY A 19 -22.61 0.81 19.95
N TRP A 20 -22.23 1.23 18.74
CA TRP A 20 -21.64 2.54 18.49
C TRP A 20 -22.62 3.41 17.69
N LEU A 21 -23.32 4.23 18.48
CA LEU A 21 -23.84 5.58 18.22
C LEU A 21 -24.00 6.03 16.75
N ALA A 22 -25.25 5.96 16.29
CA ALA A 22 -25.81 6.91 15.34
C ALA A 22 -25.84 8.31 15.99
N GLN A 23 -24.93 9.20 15.61
CA GLN A 23 -25.09 10.64 15.82
C GLN A 23 -25.81 11.24 14.61
N ALA A 24 -27.14 11.20 14.67
CA ALA A 24 -28.00 12.02 13.84
C ALA A 24 -27.87 13.49 14.30
N VAL A 25 -27.27 14.33 13.47
CA VAL A 25 -27.23 15.78 13.67
C VAL A 25 -28.64 16.34 13.48
N SER A 26 -29.27 16.65 14.61
CA SER A 26 -30.52 17.39 14.69
C SER A 26 -30.31 18.83 14.19
N VAL A 27 -30.94 19.17 13.06
CA VAL A 27 -31.07 20.54 12.57
C VAL A 27 -32.19 21.23 13.37
N ALA A 28 -31.83 21.76 14.53
CA ALA A 28 -32.71 22.62 15.30
C ALA A 28 -32.66 24.04 14.72
N ARG A 29 -33.74 24.44 14.04
CA ARG A 29 -34.07 25.85 13.78
C ARG A 29 -34.29 26.54 15.13
N SER A 30 -33.43 27.48 15.48
CA SER A 30 -33.69 28.43 16.57
C SER A 30 -33.93 29.82 15.98
N SER A 31 -34.99 30.41 16.52
CA SER A 31 -35.64 31.65 16.14
C SER A 31 -34.79 32.88 16.37
N ARG A 32 -35.01 33.85 15.47
CA ARG A 32 -34.96 35.30 15.68
C ARG A 32 -34.94 35.71 17.15
N ASP A 33 -33.92 36.49 17.52
CA ASP A 33 -34.12 37.64 18.39
C ASP A 33 -33.33 38.84 17.86
N VAL A 34 -33.99 39.98 17.96
CA VAL A 34 -33.69 41.26 17.32
C VAL A 34 -33.21 42.24 18.40
N ALA A 35 -32.01 42.80 18.18
CA ALA A 35 -31.51 44.12 18.63
C ALA A 35 -31.28 44.33 20.16
N PRO A 36 -30.59 45.41 20.62
CA PRO A 36 -29.97 46.52 19.88
C PRO A 36 -28.54 46.93 20.32
N SER A 37 -27.96 47.81 19.49
CA SER A 37 -27.10 48.97 19.80
C SER A 37 -26.12 48.95 20.99
N GLY A 38 -24.87 49.29 20.67
CA GLY A 38 -24.08 50.17 21.52
C GLY A 38 -22.77 49.58 22.03
N ASN A 39 -21.70 49.70 21.23
CA ASN A 39 -20.56 50.51 21.63
C ASN A 39 -19.57 50.63 20.48
N ALA A 40 -19.46 51.86 19.97
CA ALA A 40 -18.50 52.26 18.97
C ALA A 40 -17.08 52.20 19.55
N MET A 41 -16.45 51.03 19.49
CA MET A 41 -15.02 50.89 19.76
C MET A 41 -14.27 51.43 18.53
N LYS A 42 -14.03 52.74 18.52
CA LYS A 42 -13.15 53.42 17.56
C LYS A 42 -11.70 53.01 17.85
N LEU A 43 -11.33 51.77 17.49
CA LEU A 43 -9.95 51.33 17.42
C LEU A 43 -9.29 52.04 16.23
N ARG A 44 -8.45 53.02 16.57
CA ARG A 44 -7.54 53.77 15.69
C ARG A 44 -6.80 52.82 14.75
N ARG A 45 -7.30 52.67 13.51
CA ARG A 45 -6.50 52.30 12.33
C ARG A 45 -5.60 53.47 11.97
N LYS A 46 -4.43 53.59 12.59
CA LYS A 46 -3.39 54.55 12.16
C LYS A 46 -1.99 53.94 12.30
N SER A 47 -1.68 52.96 11.44
CA SER A 47 -0.29 52.57 11.11
C SER A 47 -0.22 51.44 10.05
N HIS A 48 -1.03 51.48 8.99
CA HIS A 48 -0.94 50.49 7.88
C HIS A 48 -0.29 51.03 6.59
N GLY A 49 0.19 52.28 6.57
CA GLY A 49 0.60 52.95 5.33
C GLY A 49 2.01 52.66 4.82
N LEU A 50 2.94 52.27 5.69
CA LEU A 50 4.37 52.18 5.33
C LEU A 50 4.90 50.73 5.23
N LEU A 51 4.24 49.76 5.88
CA LEU A 51 4.61 48.34 5.78
C LEU A 51 3.94 47.62 4.60
N SER A 52 2.90 48.20 3.98
CA SER A 52 2.16 47.55 2.89
C SER A 52 2.82 47.67 1.52
N SER A 53 3.61 48.72 1.27
CA SER A 53 4.25 48.94 -0.04
C SER A 53 5.46 48.04 -0.29
N ALA A 54 6.16 47.61 0.77
CA ALA A 54 7.32 46.72 0.65
C ALA A 54 6.93 45.22 0.63
N ALA A 55 5.71 44.88 1.06
CA ALA A 55 5.26 43.49 1.18
C ALA A 55 5.36 42.68 -0.12
N PRO A 56 4.99 43.19 -1.31
CA PRO A 56 5.15 42.44 -2.56
C PRO A 56 6.62 42.15 -2.90
N GLY A 57 7.51 43.11 -2.63
CA GLY A 57 8.95 42.94 -2.88
C GLY A 57 9.57 41.89 -1.97
N ILE A 58 9.22 41.88 -0.69
CA ILE A 58 9.66 40.85 0.26
C ILE A 58 9.09 39.48 -0.13
N ALA A 59 7.81 39.40 -0.50
CA ALA A 59 7.19 38.14 -0.93
C ALA A 59 7.86 37.56 -2.18
N LEU A 60 8.16 38.40 -3.18
CA LEU A 60 8.92 38.00 -4.37
C LEU A 60 10.34 37.57 -4.00
N ALA A 61 11.05 38.35 -3.17
CA ALA A 61 12.40 38.01 -2.72
C ALA A 61 12.43 36.70 -1.93
N VAL A 62 11.41 36.40 -1.13
CA VAL A 62 11.26 35.12 -0.43
C VAL A 62 10.95 34.01 -1.43
N MET A 63 10.00 34.17 -2.35
CA MET A 63 9.64 33.14 -3.34
C MET A 63 10.78 32.79 -4.30
N PHE A 64 11.58 33.77 -4.72
CA PHE A 64 12.72 33.57 -5.62
C PHE A 64 14.03 33.31 -4.88
N GLY A 65 14.18 33.83 -3.67
CA GLY A 65 15.38 33.66 -2.84
C GLY A 65 15.41 32.34 -2.10
N LEU A 66 14.26 31.80 -1.63
CA LEU A 66 14.24 30.51 -0.93
C LEU A 66 14.78 29.37 -1.81
N PRO A 67 14.38 29.21 -3.08
CA PRO A 67 14.92 28.14 -3.92
C PRO A 67 16.43 28.25 -4.17
N VAL A 68 17.01 29.45 -4.09
CA VAL A 68 18.45 29.69 -4.27
C VAL A 68 19.22 29.45 -2.96
N LEU A 69 18.65 29.85 -1.82
CA LEU A 69 19.26 29.68 -0.49
C LEU A 69 19.04 28.28 0.10
N MET A 70 17.92 27.67 -0.27
CA MET A 70 17.56 26.29 0.02
C MET A 70 17.37 25.60 -1.33
N PRO A 71 18.46 25.32 -2.06
CA PRO A 71 18.36 24.49 -3.24
C PRO A 71 17.68 23.21 -2.81
N ASN A 72 16.45 23.02 -3.27
CA ASN A 72 15.67 21.80 -3.05
C ASN A 72 16.23 20.67 -3.92
N HIS A 73 17.56 20.64 -4.07
CA HIS A 73 18.31 19.48 -4.48
C HIS A 73 18.21 18.53 -3.31
N LEU A 74 17.13 17.75 -3.32
CA LEU A 74 17.20 16.35 -3.00
C LEU A 74 18.37 15.75 -3.81
N GLN A 75 19.59 15.98 -3.32
CA GLN A 75 20.71 15.12 -3.67
C GLN A 75 20.32 13.80 -3.02
N LEU A 76 19.78 12.92 -3.87
CA LEU A 76 19.58 11.55 -3.48
C LEU A 76 20.93 11.06 -2.97
N ASP A 77 20.92 10.49 -1.77
CA ASP A 77 22.07 9.80 -1.23
C ASP A 77 22.59 8.83 -2.31
N PRO A 78 23.87 8.89 -2.71
CA PRO A 78 24.43 7.96 -3.68
C PRO A 78 24.17 6.49 -3.32
N ALA A 79 24.10 6.16 -2.03
CA ALA A 79 23.73 4.82 -1.58
C ALA A 79 22.26 4.48 -1.90
N ALA A 80 21.34 5.42 -1.78
CA ALA A 80 19.94 5.24 -2.17
C ALA A 80 19.78 5.04 -3.68
N MET A 81 20.52 5.80 -4.50
CA MET A 81 20.53 5.63 -5.96
C MET A 81 21.08 4.24 -6.35
N ALA A 82 22.24 3.85 -5.80
CA ALA A 82 22.83 2.54 -6.07
C ALA A 82 21.88 1.39 -5.69
N ARG A 83 21.15 1.54 -4.57
CA ARG A 83 20.13 0.59 -4.15
C ARG A 83 18.94 0.52 -5.12
N GLN A 84 18.45 1.67 -5.58
CA GLN A 84 17.36 1.73 -6.57
C GLN A 84 17.75 1.07 -7.90
N GLU A 85 18.99 1.26 -8.35
CA GLU A 85 19.55 0.60 -9.52
C GLU A 85 19.68 -0.92 -9.31
N ALA A 86 20.16 -1.34 -8.13
CA ALA A 86 20.26 -2.76 -7.77
C ALA A 86 18.89 -3.45 -7.76
N VAL A 87 17.85 -2.80 -7.22
CA VAL A 87 16.47 -3.32 -7.25
C VAL A 87 15.97 -3.42 -8.69
N ALA A 88 16.18 -2.39 -9.51
CA ALA A 88 15.78 -2.42 -10.92
C ALA A 88 16.46 -3.55 -11.70
N ALA A 89 17.76 -3.76 -11.46
CA ALA A 89 18.52 -4.86 -12.07
C ALA A 89 18.01 -6.23 -11.61
N ALA A 90 17.78 -6.42 -10.32
CA ALA A 90 17.25 -7.67 -9.77
C ALA A 90 15.85 -7.99 -10.33
N VAL A 91 14.98 -6.98 -10.45
CA VAL A 91 13.65 -7.12 -11.04
C VAL A 91 13.73 -7.49 -12.52
N ALA A 92 14.62 -6.86 -13.30
CA ALA A 92 14.85 -7.20 -14.70
C ALA A 92 15.40 -8.63 -14.87
N GLY A 93 16.20 -9.10 -13.91
CA GLY A 93 16.78 -10.45 -13.86
C GLY A 93 15.84 -11.54 -13.32
N ALA A 94 14.60 -11.19 -12.93
CA ALA A 94 13.69 -12.12 -12.27
C ALA A 94 13.50 -13.43 -13.07
N PRO A 95 13.58 -14.61 -12.43
CA PRO A 95 13.51 -15.89 -13.13
C PRO A 95 12.11 -16.18 -13.68
N TYR A 96 12.07 -16.71 -14.90
CA TYR A 96 10.85 -17.23 -15.53
C TYR A 96 10.49 -18.65 -15.06
N LYS A 97 11.38 -19.33 -14.34
CA LYS A 97 11.14 -20.66 -13.81
C LYS A 97 11.57 -20.72 -12.36
N ILE A 98 10.66 -21.11 -11.48
CA ILE A 98 10.90 -21.32 -10.05
C ILE A 98 10.37 -22.69 -9.69
N GLY A 99 11.26 -23.64 -9.39
CA GLY A 99 10.84 -25.02 -9.12
C GLY A 99 9.94 -25.58 -10.23
N ARG A 100 8.66 -25.81 -9.89
CA ARG A 100 7.60 -26.34 -10.79
C ARG A 100 6.78 -25.25 -11.50
N TRP A 101 7.07 -24.00 -11.24
CA TRP A 101 6.33 -22.84 -11.73
C TRP A 101 7.00 -22.27 -12.99
N LEU A 102 6.19 -22.07 -14.03
CA LEU A 102 6.58 -21.41 -15.27
C LEU A 102 5.88 -20.05 -15.34
N GLY A 103 6.69 -19.00 -15.38
CA GLY A 103 6.27 -17.61 -15.40
C GLY A 103 6.04 -17.10 -16.81
N ARG A 104 5.07 -16.21 -16.95
CA ARG A 104 4.84 -15.37 -18.12
C ARG A 104 4.51 -13.96 -17.66
N ASP A 105 5.16 -12.98 -18.25
CA ASP A 105 4.90 -11.58 -17.95
C ASP A 105 3.49 -11.19 -18.39
N ILE A 106 2.86 -10.37 -17.55
CA ILE A 106 1.54 -9.78 -17.76
C ILE A 106 1.75 -8.29 -17.95
N GLU A 107 1.16 -7.73 -19.01
CA GLU A 107 1.26 -6.30 -19.27
C GLU A 107 0.56 -5.52 -18.15
N VAL A 108 1.29 -4.56 -17.58
CA VAL A 108 0.74 -3.64 -16.58
C VAL A 108 0.06 -2.49 -17.32
N PRO A 109 -1.17 -2.10 -16.94
CA PRO A 109 -1.85 -0.97 -17.55
C PRO A 109 -0.99 0.30 -17.51
N ARG A 110 -0.84 0.96 -18.67
CA ARG A 110 -0.03 2.18 -18.80
C ARG A 110 -0.39 3.27 -17.77
N ALA A 111 -1.68 3.43 -17.47
CA ALA A 111 -2.15 4.38 -16.46
C ALA A 111 -1.56 4.11 -15.06
N ALA A 112 -1.36 2.85 -14.68
CA ALA A 112 -0.73 2.50 -13.41
C ALA A 112 0.77 2.84 -13.40
N VAL A 113 1.47 2.61 -14.52
CA VAL A 113 2.88 2.97 -14.68
C VAL A 113 3.08 4.49 -14.62
N GLU A 114 2.23 5.25 -15.32
CA GLU A 114 2.29 6.72 -15.31
C GLU A 114 1.98 7.32 -13.94
N LEU A 115 1.06 6.71 -13.19
CA LEU A 115 0.64 7.17 -11.88
C LEU A 115 1.68 6.86 -10.79
N LEU A 116 2.22 5.63 -10.78
CA LEU A 116 3.15 5.16 -9.75
C LEU A 116 4.61 5.54 -10.03
N LYS A 117 4.94 5.89 -11.27
CA LYS A 117 6.30 6.21 -11.73
C LYS A 117 7.36 5.22 -11.21
N PRO A 118 7.13 3.91 -11.35
CA PRO A 118 8.04 2.93 -10.76
C PRO A 118 9.40 2.98 -11.45
N ASN A 119 10.48 2.82 -10.69
CA ASN A 119 11.79 2.51 -11.27
C ASN A 119 11.97 1.02 -11.54
N ALA A 120 11.15 0.17 -10.93
CA ALA A 120 11.12 -1.25 -11.23
C ALA A 120 9.69 -1.79 -11.10
N ILE A 121 9.27 -2.63 -12.06
CA ILE A 121 7.98 -3.29 -12.04
C ILE A 121 8.09 -4.70 -12.58
N LEU A 122 7.48 -5.66 -11.88
CA LEU A 122 7.32 -7.04 -12.31
C LEU A 122 5.85 -7.41 -12.17
N SER A 123 5.21 -7.80 -13.27
CA SER A 123 3.91 -8.45 -13.22
C SER A 123 4.03 -9.76 -13.96
N ARG A 124 3.97 -10.87 -13.24
CA ARG A 124 4.25 -12.20 -13.79
C ARG A 124 3.25 -13.22 -13.26
N ARG A 125 2.62 -13.95 -14.17
CA ARG A 125 1.77 -15.10 -13.83
C ARG A 125 2.59 -16.38 -13.94
N PHE A 126 2.66 -17.09 -12.84
CA PHE A 126 3.22 -18.42 -12.72
C PHE A 126 2.14 -19.48 -12.84
N GLN A 127 2.36 -20.46 -13.70
CA GLN A 127 1.52 -21.65 -13.85
C GLN A 127 2.32 -22.88 -13.44
N ARG A 128 1.72 -23.78 -12.65
CA ARG A 128 2.37 -25.06 -12.35
C ARG A 128 2.44 -25.93 -13.60
N ALA A 129 3.58 -26.59 -13.80
CA ALA A 129 3.81 -27.47 -14.93
C ALA A 129 2.88 -28.71 -14.97
N ASP A 130 2.29 -29.09 -13.83
CA ASP A 130 1.34 -30.19 -13.71
C ASP A 130 -0.11 -29.81 -14.08
N GLY A 131 -0.33 -28.58 -14.58
CA GLY A 131 -1.66 -28.09 -14.92
C GLY A 131 -2.49 -27.67 -13.70
N GLY A 132 -1.87 -27.59 -12.52
CA GLY A 132 -2.50 -27.08 -11.30
C GLY A 132 -2.78 -25.58 -11.35
N HIS A 133 -2.96 -25.01 -10.16
CA HIS A 133 -3.30 -23.60 -10.01
C HIS A 133 -2.24 -22.64 -10.55
N SER A 134 -2.66 -21.39 -10.83
CA SER A 134 -1.77 -20.28 -11.15
C SER A 134 -1.64 -19.30 -9.98
N VAL A 135 -0.47 -18.69 -9.87
CA VAL A 135 -0.16 -17.61 -8.92
C VAL A 135 0.32 -16.42 -9.74
N SER A 136 -0.13 -15.20 -9.46
CA SER A 136 0.41 -13.99 -10.08
C SER A 136 1.20 -13.20 -9.05
N LEU A 137 2.41 -12.77 -9.41
CA LEU A 137 3.24 -11.88 -8.64
C LEU A 137 3.18 -10.49 -9.27
N LEU A 138 2.85 -9.47 -8.47
CA LEU A 138 3.05 -8.07 -8.81
C LEU A 138 4.04 -7.47 -7.81
N LEU A 139 5.12 -6.90 -8.31
CA LEU A 139 6.05 -6.09 -7.55
C LEU A 139 6.15 -4.73 -8.20
N VAL A 140 6.03 -3.68 -7.40
CA VAL A 140 6.22 -2.30 -7.82
C VAL A 140 7.19 -1.67 -6.85
N HIS A 141 8.31 -1.15 -7.35
CA HIS A 141 9.22 -0.30 -6.57
C HIS A 141 9.15 1.13 -7.09
N CYS A 142 8.90 2.07 -6.18
CA CYS A 142 8.87 3.51 -6.44
C CYS A 142 10.09 4.17 -5.80
N MET A 143 10.71 5.13 -6.52
CA MET A 143 11.83 5.91 -5.97
C MET A 143 11.38 6.86 -4.85
N ASP A 144 10.10 7.26 -4.86
CA ASP A 144 9.48 8.08 -3.84
C ASP A 144 8.33 7.34 -3.16
N MET A 145 8.38 7.20 -1.83
CA MET A 145 7.31 6.56 -1.05
C MET A 145 5.94 7.22 -1.24
N ARG A 146 5.93 8.53 -1.52
CA ARG A 146 4.69 9.29 -1.71
C ARG A 146 3.91 8.80 -2.93
N ASP A 147 4.60 8.29 -3.94
CA ASP A 147 3.98 7.71 -5.13
C ASP A 147 3.21 6.41 -4.80
N MET A 148 3.44 5.79 -3.63
CA MET A 148 2.72 4.60 -3.16
C MET A 148 1.54 4.93 -2.22
N GLY A 149 1.46 6.17 -1.70
CA GLY A 149 0.60 6.54 -0.56
C GLY A 149 -0.91 6.30 -0.74
N GLY A 150 -1.39 6.07 -1.96
CA GLY A 150 -2.79 5.76 -2.25
C GLY A 150 -3.02 4.39 -2.90
N HIS A 151 -1.96 3.64 -3.17
CA HIS A 151 -1.98 2.53 -4.12
C HIS A 151 -1.79 1.19 -3.42
N TYR A 152 -2.88 0.65 -2.89
CA TYR A 152 -2.92 -0.65 -2.21
C TYR A 152 -4.26 -1.33 -2.50
N PRO A 153 -4.41 -2.65 -2.23
CA PRO A 153 -5.50 -3.41 -2.81
C PRO A 153 -6.92 -2.87 -2.53
N PRO A 154 -7.27 -2.46 -1.30
CA PRO A 154 -8.55 -1.79 -0.99
C PRO A 154 -8.90 -0.56 -1.83
N ASN A 155 -7.93 0.12 -2.44
CA ASN A 155 -8.17 1.26 -3.32
C ASN A 155 -8.12 0.89 -4.80
N CYS A 156 -7.11 0.12 -5.20
CA CYS A 156 -6.82 -0.17 -6.61
C CYS A 156 -7.81 -1.17 -7.22
N TYR A 157 -8.25 -2.17 -6.45
CA TYR A 157 -9.15 -3.20 -6.97
C TYR A 157 -10.58 -2.67 -7.15
N PRO A 158 -11.18 -1.94 -6.18
CA PRO A 158 -12.50 -1.35 -6.38
C PRO A 158 -12.57 -0.34 -7.53
N SER A 159 -11.54 0.49 -7.71
CA SER A 159 -11.47 1.41 -8.86
C SER A 159 -11.38 0.69 -10.21
N SER A 160 -11.01 -0.61 -10.21
CA SER A 160 -10.99 -1.49 -11.39
C SER A 160 -12.21 -2.42 -11.47
N GLY A 161 -13.27 -2.13 -10.73
CA GLY A 161 -14.55 -2.86 -10.78
C GLY A 161 -14.60 -4.15 -9.95
N TRP A 162 -13.59 -4.40 -9.11
CA TRP A 162 -13.66 -5.50 -8.14
C TRP A 162 -14.49 -5.11 -6.91
N VAL A 163 -15.06 -6.09 -6.24
CA VAL A 163 -15.86 -5.92 -5.03
C VAL A 163 -15.23 -6.77 -3.92
N SER A 164 -15.03 -6.19 -2.73
CA SER A 164 -14.54 -6.95 -1.58
C SER A 164 -15.50 -8.10 -1.23
N LEU A 165 -14.96 -9.27 -0.90
CA LEU A 165 -15.74 -10.41 -0.44
C LEU A 165 -16.01 -10.37 1.07
N GLU A 166 -15.12 -9.73 1.83
CA GLU A 166 -15.13 -9.65 3.29
C GLU A 166 -15.18 -8.18 3.74
N ASP A 167 -15.27 -7.95 5.06
CA ASP A 167 -15.12 -6.61 5.66
C ASP A 167 -13.79 -5.98 5.20
N PRO A 168 -13.68 -4.65 5.11
CA PRO A 168 -12.51 -3.99 4.53
C PRO A 168 -11.24 -4.08 5.40
N GLU A 169 -11.33 -4.64 6.61
CA GLU A 169 -10.16 -4.95 7.43
C GLU A 169 -9.47 -6.20 6.87
N ALA A 170 -8.16 -6.10 6.64
CA ALA A 170 -7.38 -7.20 6.09
C ALA A 170 -7.26 -8.31 7.13
N ASP A 171 -7.47 -9.56 6.71
CA ASP A 171 -6.94 -10.70 7.45
C ASP A 171 -5.41 -10.62 7.49
N GLU A 172 -4.79 -11.19 8.51
CA GLU A 172 -3.34 -11.29 8.59
C GLU A 172 -2.87 -12.70 8.28
N ALA A 173 -1.79 -12.82 7.51
CA ALA A 173 -1.09 -14.09 7.31
C ALA A 173 0.42 -13.90 7.50
N MET A 174 1.10 -15.04 7.59
CA MET A 174 2.56 -15.09 7.67
C MET A 174 3.09 -15.85 6.46
N LEU A 175 3.85 -15.15 5.63
CA LEU A 175 4.69 -15.79 4.62
C LEU A 175 6.09 -16.01 5.20
N GLU A 176 6.93 -16.74 4.48
CA GLU A 176 8.29 -17.03 4.90
C GLU A 176 9.27 -16.80 3.76
N PHE A 177 10.43 -16.24 4.09
CA PHE A 177 11.59 -16.20 3.21
C PHE A 177 12.87 -16.48 4.00
N ARG A 178 13.60 -17.52 3.63
CA ARG A 178 14.82 -18.02 4.28
C ARG A 178 14.67 -18.19 5.79
N GLY A 179 13.55 -18.77 6.24
CA GLY A 179 13.25 -18.94 7.66
C GLY A 179 12.80 -17.66 8.38
N ARG A 180 12.68 -16.53 7.68
CA ARG A 180 12.20 -15.26 8.25
C ARG A 180 10.70 -15.10 8.02
N PRO A 181 9.91 -14.83 9.07
CA PRO A 181 8.50 -14.51 8.92
C PRO A 181 8.32 -13.16 8.22
N LEU A 182 7.40 -13.12 7.26
CA LEU A 182 6.99 -11.92 6.53
C LEU A 182 5.51 -11.67 6.81
N PRO A 183 5.16 -10.68 7.66
CA PRO A 183 3.76 -10.37 7.92
C PRO A 183 3.13 -9.74 6.67
N VAL A 184 1.96 -10.25 6.26
CA VAL A 184 1.24 -9.79 5.07
C VAL A 184 -0.23 -9.53 5.37
N ALA A 185 -0.79 -8.54 4.69
CA ALA A 185 -2.22 -8.30 4.64
C ALA A 185 -2.85 -9.25 3.62
N VAL A 186 -4.00 -9.84 3.96
CA VAL A 186 -4.76 -10.72 3.10
C VAL A 186 -6.07 -10.04 2.71
N TYR A 187 -6.30 -9.94 1.40
CA TYR A 187 -7.52 -9.38 0.84
C TYR A 187 -8.21 -10.38 -0.06
N ALA A 188 -9.55 -10.36 -0.07
CA ALA A 188 -10.36 -11.18 -0.95
C ALA A 188 -11.29 -10.31 -1.81
N PHE A 189 -11.25 -10.50 -3.12
CA PHE A 189 -12.05 -9.73 -4.07
C PHE A 189 -12.77 -10.64 -5.05
N ARG A 190 -13.91 -10.15 -5.56
CA ARG A 190 -14.64 -10.75 -6.69
C ARG A 190 -14.90 -9.74 -7.79
N ARG A 191 -15.03 -10.22 -9.02
CA ARG A 191 -15.47 -9.43 -10.17
C ARG A 191 -16.30 -10.30 -11.11
N PHE A 192 -17.33 -9.71 -11.72
CA PHE A 192 -18.10 -10.36 -12.78
C PHE A 192 -17.61 -9.85 -14.13
N ASP A 193 -17.00 -10.73 -14.93
CA ASP A 193 -16.64 -10.44 -16.31
C ASP A 193 -17.87 -10.74 -17.21
N ASP A 194 -18.21 -9.80 -18.10
CA ASP A 194 -19.32 -9.88 -19.06
C ASP A 194 -20.69 -10.23 -18.43
N GLY A 195 -20.85 -9.96 -17.13
CA GLY A 195 -22.06 -10.26 -16.36
C GLY A 195 -22.32 -11.75 -16.11
N ILE A 196 -21.44 -12.65 -16.56
CA ILE A 196 -21.67 -14.11 -16.51
C ILE A 196 -20.62 -14.81 -15.65
N ARG A 197 -19.34 -14.47 -15.81
CA ARG A 197 -18.25 -15.20 -15.17
C ARG A 197 -17.79 -14.47 -13.91
N GLU A 198 -18.06 -15.06 -12.75
CA GLU A 198 -17.47 -14.60 -11.48
C GLU A 198 -16.01 -15.06 -11.40
N THR A 199 -15.10 -14.12 -11.16
CA THR A 199 -13.71 -14.37 -10.81
C THR A 199 -13.51 -13.95 -9.37
N ARG A 200 -12.92 -14.84 -8.55
CA ARG A 200 -12.58 -14.55 -7.15
C ARG A 200 -11.09 -14.73 -6.93
N ILE A 201 -10.48 -13.79 -6.23
CA ILE A 201 -9.04 -13.79 -5.97
C ILE A 201 -8.76 -13.57 -4.48
N ARG A 202 -7.63 -14.11 -4.04
CA ARG A 202 -6.99 -13.80 -2.76
C ARG A 202 -5.66 -13.12 -3.04
N ILE A 203 -5.33 -12.09 -2.26
CA ILE A 203 -4.12 -11.28 -2.42
C ILE A 203 -3.37 -11.25 -1.09
N TYR A 204 -2.11 -11.63 -1.10
CA TYR A 204 -1.17 -11.43 0.00
C TYR A 204 -0.32 -10.20 -0.35
N ASP A 205 -0.51 -9.10 0.38
CA ASP A 205 0.11 -7.80 0.13
C ASP A 205 1.02 -7.38 1.27
N PHE A 206 2.17 -6.83 0.94
CA PHE A 206 3.05 -6.19 1.91
C PHE A 206 3.98 -5.17 1.26
N PHE A 207 4.51 -4.29 2.08
CA PHE A 207 5.48 -3.27 1.72
C PHE A 207 6.86 -3.61 2.27
N VAL A 208 7.88 -3.21 1.52
CA VAL A 208 9.28 -3.32 1.93
C VAL A 208 9.89 -1.94 2.01
N MET A 209 10.26 -1.57 3.23
CA MET A 209 10.84 -0.27 3.55
C MET A 209 12.33 -0.24 3.17
N PRO A 210 12.95 0.97 3.08
CA PRO A 210 14.37 1.11 2.73
C PRO A 210 15.35 0.33 3.60
N ASP A 211 14.99 0.14 4.87
CA ASP A 211 15.74 -0.61 5.87
C ASP A 211 15.49 -2.12 5.80
N GLY A 212 14.84 -2.62 4.74
CA GLY A 212 14.47 -4.03 4.56
C GLY A 212 13.35 -4.51 5.47
N LYS A 213 12.75 -3.62 6.28
CA LYS A 213 11.61 -3.97 7.13
C LYS A 213 10.36 -4.18 6.30
N VAL A 214 9.64 -5.25 6.62
CA VAL A 214 8.37 -5.60 5.98
C VAL A 214 7.22 -5.13 6.85
N THR A 215 6.19 -4.58 6.22
CA THR A 215 4.95 -4.18 6.90
C THR A 215 3.73 -4.45 6.02
N PRO A 216 2.63 -4.97 6.57
CA PRO A 216 1.36 -5.09 5.86
C PRO A 216 0.55 -3.79 5.84
N ASP A 217 0.96 -2.76 6.60
CA ASP A 217 0.15 -1.58 6.87
C ASP A 217 0.60 -0.36 6.05
N ILE A 218 -0.26 0.09 5.15
CA ILE A 218 -0.06 1.30 4.36
C ILE A 218 0.08 2.56 5.23
N ALA A 219 -0.50 2.62 6.43
CA ALA A 219 -0.34 3.76 7.33
C ALA A 219 1.12 3.94 7.78
N VAL A 220 1.89 2.85 7.90
CA VAL A 220 3.33 2.91 8.19
C VAL A 220 4.09 3.55 7.02
N VAL A 221 3.75 3.18 5.78
CA VAL A 221 4.34 3.77 4.57
C VAL A 221 4.02 5.27 4.51
N ARG A 222 2.76 5.64 4.72
CA ARG A 222 2.30 7.04 4.74
C ARG A 222 3.03 7.87 5.79
N GLY A 223 3.09 7.38 7.03
CA GLY A 223 3.76 8.09 8.12
C GLY A 223 5.26 8.32 7.90
N ARG A 224 5.94 7.45 7.12
CA ARG A 224 7.33 7.69 6.70
C ARG A 224 7.45 8.61 5.49
N SER A 225 6.45 8.62 4.61
CA SER A 225 6.43 9.44 3.39
C SER A 225 6.34 10.95 3.65
N ASP A 226 5.89 11.37 4.84
CA ASP A 226 5.81 12.78 5.25
C ASP A 226 7.19 13.44 5.43
N ARG A 227 8.26 12.64 5.55
CA ARG A 227 9.64 13.15 5.69
C ARG A 227 10.39 13.02 4.37
N LEU A 228 10.71 14.17 3.77
CA LEU A 228 11.34 14.24 2.44
C LEU A 228 12.60 13.35 2.28
N ALA A 229 13.46 13.32 3.29
CA ALA A 229 14.69 12.51 3.28
C ALA A 229 14.43 10.99 3.36
N LEU A 230 13.30 10.57 3.96
CA LEU A 230 12.91 9.16 4.00
C LEU A 230 12.12 8.78 2.76
N SER A 231 11.23 9.65 2.29
CA SER A 231 10.38 9.37 1.13
C SER A 231 11.21 9.10 -0.12
N ALA A 232 12.28 9.88 -0.32
CA ALA A 232 13.18 9.77 -1.46
C ALA A 232 14.06 8.50 -1.48
N GLN A 233 14.02 7.69 -0.41
CA GLN A 233 14.69 6.39 -0.40
C GLN A 233 13.89 5.37 -1.22
N GLY A 234 12.57 5.53 -1.33
CA GLY A 234 11.69 4.65 -2.09
C GLY A 234 11.05 3.53 -1.25
N VAL A 235 10.15 2.78 -1.87
CA VAL A 235 9.42 1.66 -1.24
C VAL A 235 9.08 0.63 -2.31
N ALA A 236 9.08 -0.65 -1.94
CA ALA A 236 8.47 -1.69 -2.75
C ALA A 236 7.13 -2.13 -2.17
N GLN A 237 6.17 -2.41 -3.04
CA GLN A 237 4.98 -3.19 -2.73
C GLN A 237 5.06 -4.52 -3.46
N MET A 238 4.68 -5.59 -2.78
CA MET A 238 4.63 -6.93 -3.34
C MET A 238 3.28 -7.57 -3.05
N GLN A 239 2.66 -8.06 -4.13
CA GLN A 239 1.36 -8.71 -4.12
C GLN A 239 1.48 -10.10 -4.74
N ILE A 240 1.05 -11.11 -4.00
CA ILE A 240 0.92 -12.48 -4.48
C ILE A 240 -0.57 -12.79 -4.59
N ILE A 241 -1.03 -13.07 -5.79
CA ILE A 241 -2.44 -13.20 -6.14
C ILE A 241 -2.73 -14.65 -6.52
N THR A 242 -3.65 -15.28 -5.82
CA THR A 242 -4.11 -16.66 -6.09
C THR A 242 -5.60 -16.68 -6.42
N ALA A 243 -6.07 -17.78 -7.00
CA ALA A 243 -7.51 -18.06 -7.01
C ALA A 243 -8.01 -18.16 -5.56
N TYR A 244 -9.21 -17.65 -5.30
CA TYR A 244 -9.80 -17.71 -3.96
C TYR A 244 -10.11 -19.15 -3.52
N GLU A 245 -10.46 -20.00 -4.50
CA GLU A 245 -10.78 -21.42 -4.31
C GLU A 245 -9.57 -22.29 -3.95
N MET A 246 -8.35 -21.78 -4.17
CA MET A 246 -7.14 -22.45 -3.70
C MET A 246 -7.15 -22.49 -2.17
N PRO A 247 -7.00 -23.67 -1.52
CA PRO A 247 -6.93 -23.77 -0.06
C PRO A 247 -5.85 -22.84 0.50
N ALA A 248 -6.13 -22.14 1.60
CA ALA A 248 -5.22 -21.12 2.15
C ALA A 248 -3.81 -21.67 2.46
N VAL A 249 -3.72 -22.90 2.97
CA VAL A 249 -2.44 -23.58 3.23
C VAL A 249 -1.64 -23.80 1.94
N GLU A 250 -2.31 -24.20 0.85
CA GLU A 250 -1.65 -24.36 -0.45
C GLU A 250 -1.24 -23.01 -1.05
N ALA A 251 -2.06 -21.97 -0.88
CA ALA A 251 -1.76 -20.61 -1.33
C ALA A 251 -0.53 -20.03 -0.63
N VAL A 252 -0.41 -20.20 0.70
CA VAL A 252 0.77 -19.81 1.46
C VAL A 252 2.00 -20.61 1.03
N ALA A 253 1.88 -21.93 0.84
CA ALA A 253 2.99 -22.75 0.37
C ALA A 253 3.48 -22.34 -1.02
N ALA A 254 2.55 -22.06 -1.94
CA ALA A 254 2.87 -21.57 -3.29
C ALA A 254 3.52 -20.17 -3.24
N ALA A 255 3.00 -19.27 -2.41
CA ALA A 255 3.57 -17.94 -2.19
C ALA A 255 5.02 -18.03 -1.68
N ASN A 256 5.28 -18.88 -0.68
CA ASN A 256 6.62 -19.09 -0.14
C ASN A 256 7.58 -19.69 -1.19
N GLU A 257 7.15 -20.67 -1.99
CA GLU A 257 7.98 -21.23 -3.08
C GLU A 257 8.36 -20.16 -4.11
N ILE A 258 7.42 -19.29 -4.49
CA ILE A 258 7.69 -18.16 -5.40
C ILE A 258 8.64 -17.15 -4.75
N LEU A 259 8.46 -16.79 -3.49
CA LEU A 259 9.34 -15.86 -2.78
C LEU A 259 10.77 -16.40 -2.66
N GLU A 260 10.95 -17.67 -2.30
CA GLU A 260 12.28 -18.30 -2.28
C GLU A 260 12.98 -18.25 -3.64
N GLY A 261 12.22 -18.46 -4.73
CA GLY A 261 12.74 -18.32 -6.09
C GLY A 261 13.08 -16.88 -6.49
N MET A 262 12.57 -15.88 -5.76
CA MET A 262 12.83 -14.45 -5.97
C MET A 262 13.92 -13.89 -5.03
N GLY A 263 14.82 -14.76 -4.56
CA GLY A 263 15.83 -14.41 -3.56
C GLY A 263 16.65 -13.17 -3.91
N GLU A 264 17.10 -13.01 -5.16
CA GLU A 264 17.89 -11.83 -5.57
C GLU A 264 17.11 -10.52 -5.44
N ILE A 265 15.81 -10.53 -5.77
CA ILE A 265 14.95 -9.35 -5.60
C ILE A 265 14.78 -9.04 -4.12
N LEU A 266 14.44 -10.03 -3.31
CA LEU A 266 14.24 -9.86 -1.86
C LEU A 266 15.52 -9.38 -1.17
N ASP A 267 16.67 -9.92 -1.55
CA ASP A 267 17.99 -9.50 -1.08
C ASP A 267 18.29 -8.04 -1.49
N SER A 268 18.00 -7.65 -2.73
CA SER A 268 18.18 -6.25 -3.19
C SER A 268 17.28 -5.25 -2.46
N LEU A 269 16.12 -5.71 -1.97
CA LEU A 269 15.22 -4.94 -1.13
C LEU A 269 15.65 -4.91 0.35
N GLY A 270 16.71 -5.62 0.72
CA GLY A 270 17.22 -5.73 2.09
C GLY A 270 16.51 -6.78 2.94
N ILE A 271 15.58 -7.56 2.38
CA ILE A 271 14.93 -8.67 3.07
C ILE A 271 15.92 -9.83 3.07
N GLY A 272 16.59 -10.07 4.20
CA GLY A 272 17.52 -11.20 4.34
C GLY A 272 18.93 -10.79 4.75
N ALA A 273 19.32 -9.52 4.55
CA ALA A 273 20.50 -8.97 5.19
C ALA A 273 20.34 -9.15 6.70
N ARG A 274 21.18 -10.01 7.29
CA ARG A 274 21.28 -10.12 8.75
C ARG A 274 21.62 -8.73 9.26
N GLY A 275 20.96 -8.32 10.34
CA GLY A 275 21.38 -7.15 11.09
C GLY A 275 22.79 -7.38 11.63
N GLU A 276 23.81 -7.13 10.81
CA GLU A 276 25.18 -6.88 11.30
C GLU A 276 25.23 -5.59 12.12
N HIS A 277 24.15 -4.81 12.14
CA HIS A 277 23.96 -3.65 13.00
C HIS A 277 23.16 -3.89 14.29
N ASP A 278 22.72 -5.13 14.57
CA ASP A 278 22.14 -5.49 15.88
C ASP A 278 23.17 -6.19 16.78
N ALA A 279 24.43 -5.71 16.76
CA ALA A 279 25.36 -5.98 17.85
C ALA A 279 24.99 -5.06 19.03
N PRO A 280 24.85 -5.59 20.25
CA PRO A 280 24.44 -4.82 21.44
C PRO A 280 25.43 -3.73 21.84
#